data_AF-A0A1G6NL21-F1
#
_entry.id   AF-A0A1G6NL21-F1
#
_cell.length_a   1.000
_cell.length_b   1.000
_cell.length_c   1.000
_cell.angle_alpha   90.00
_cell.angle_beta   90.00
_cell.angle_gamma   90.00
#
_symmetry.space_group_name_H-M   'P 1'
#
loop_
_entity.id
_entity.type
_entity.pdbx_description
1 polymer ?
#
loop_
_entity_poly.entity_id
_entity_poly.type
_entity_poly.pdbx_seq_one_letter_code
_entity_poly.pdbx_strand_id
1 'polypeptide(L)'
;MRDQVQAVPDIHALRDRLERMQGRRMDAPVLPTHPAFSSLLPGGGLRPGSAYALARSASLLLALMARPSQDGAWCGVIGMPELGAEAAEKYGLDLDRLVFIPDPGPRWLAVTATITEVLPVVAVRPPAGSTAARGGAETTRLAARLRDRGSVLLVQGAWPQAEAVIDVADPQWSGLGQGHGYLAGRELTVSVSSRRSPNARRARMLLPAADGSIELLGAPAERLVPRERDVYPVRAVG
;
A
#
# COMPACT_ATOMS: atom_id res chain seq x y z
N MET A 1 -29.97 13.89 55.42
CA MET A 1 -28.81 14.76 55.15
C MET A 1 -27.63 13.87 54.80
N ARG A 2 -27.04 14.08 53.60
CA ARG A 2 -25.84 13.44 53.03
C ARG A 2 -26.06 11.97 52.59
N ASP A 3 -25.62 11.51 51.41
CA ASP A 3 -24.61 12.03 50.50
C ASP A 3 -24.92 11.56 49.06
N GLN A 4 -25.27 12.49 48.18
CA GLN A 4 -25.10 12.32 46.74
C GLN A 4 -23.73 12.91 46.41
N VAL A 5 -22.70 12.06 46.35
CA VAL A 5 -21.46 12.41 45.66
C VAL A 5 -21.31 11.45 44.50
N GLN A 6 -21.51 12.02 43.32
CA GLN A 6 -21.37 11.39 42.01
C GLN A 6 -20.05 10.63 41.91
N ALA A 7 -20.14 9.36 41.53
CA ALA A 7 -19.01 8.64 40.95
C ALA A 7 -18.74 9.23 39.55
N VAL A 8 -18.01 10.34 39.51
CA VAL A 8 -17.31 10.77 38.30
C VAL A 8 -16.23 9.71 38.06
N PRO A 9 -16.25 8.95 36.94
CA PRO A 9 -15.18 8.02 36.65
C PRO A 9 -13.88 8.82 36.59
N ASP A 10 -12.86 8.36 37.30
CA ASP A 10 -11.57 9.05 37.40
C ASP A 10 -11.03 9.38 36.00
N ILE A 11 -11.10 10.67 35.66
CA ILE A 11 -10.72 11.21 34.36
C ILE A 11 -9.25 10.90 34.06
N HIS A 12 -8.41 10.75 35.10
CA HIS A 12 -7.01 10.35 34.94
C HIS A 12 -6.89 8.88 34.53
N ALA A 13 -7.63 7.98 35.17
CA ALA A 13 -7.66 6.56 34.77
C ALA A 13 -8.20 6.37 33.34
N LEU A 14 -9.17 7.19 32.92
CA LEU A 14 -9.66 7.19 31.54
C LEU A 14 -8.61 7.75 30.57
N ARG A 15 -7.93 8.84 30.92
CA ARG A 15 -6.83 9.41 30.12
C ARG A 15 -5.68 8.44 29.98
N ASP A 16 -5.21 7.82 31.06
CA ASP A 16 -4.13 6.83 31.01
C ASP A 16 -4.50 5.61 30.18
N ARG A 17 -5.78 5.23 30.18
CA ARG A 17 -6.29 4.13 29.34
C ARG A 17 -6.40 4.55 27.88
N LEU A 18 -6.83 5.78 27.61
CA LEU A 18 -6.85 6.37 26.27
C LEU A 18 -5.45 6.53 25.70
N GLU A 19 -4.49 7.03 26.49
CA GLU A 19 -3.08 7.17 26.11
C GLU A 19 -2.42 5.81 25.87
N ARG A 20 -2.73 4.78 26.68
CA ARG A 20 -2.27 3.41 26.43
C ARG A 20 -2.89 2.79 25.16
N MET A 21 -4.16 3.07 24.89
CA MET A 21 -4.82 2.60 23.65
C MET A 21 -4.34 3.38 22.40
N GLN A 22 -4.03 4.67 22.54
CA GLN A 22 -3.50 5.51 21.48
C GLN A 22 -2.02 5.21 21.22
N GLY A 23 -1.21 4.97 22.26
CA GLY A 23 0.20 4.59 22.17
C GLY A 23 0.42 3.25 21.46
N ARG A 24 -0.38 2.22 21.74
CA ARG A 24 -0.30 0.91 21.05
C ARG A 24 -0.63 1.00 19.54
N ARG A 25 -1.41 1.99 19.12
CA ARG A 25 -1.72 2.25 17.70
C ARG A 25 -0.60 3.04 16.99
N MET A 26 0.15 3.86 17.72
CA MET A 26 1.22 4.68 17.15
C MET A 26 2.52 3.88 16.89
N ASP A 27 2.75 2.80 17.65
CA ASP A 27 3.88 1.87 17.52
C ASP A 27 3.48 0.48 16.94
N ALA A 28 2.37 0.40 16.21
CA ALA A 28 1.99 -0.86 15.57
C ALA A 28 3.13 -1.35 14.65
N PRO A 29 3.59 -2.61 14.81
CA PRO A 29 4.69 -3.14 13.99
C PRO A 29 4.31 -3.07 12.50
N VAL A 30 5.30 -2.77 11.66
CA VAL A 30 5.09 -2.75 10.21
C VAL A 30 4.59 -4.10 9.71
N LEU A 31 3.68 -4.10 8.74
CA LEU A 31 3.30 -5.33 8.07
C LEU A 31 4.50 -5.81 7.24
N PRO A 32 4.84 -7.11 7.36
CA PRO A 32 6.03 -7.67 6.74
C PRO A 32 5.89 -7.67 5.22
N THR A 33 6.99 -7.45 4.52
CA THR A 33 7.07 -7.54 3.05
C THR A 33 8.18 -8.51 2.65
N HIS A 34 8.16 -8.96 1.40
CA HIS A 34 9.30 -9.71 0.85
C HIS A 34 10.63 -8.96 1.09
N PRO A 35 11.75 -9.64 1.38
CA PRO A 35 13.06 -8.98 1.60
C PRO A 35 13.50 -8.03 0.49
N ALA A 36 13.08 -8.31 -0.75
CA ALA A 36 13.33 -7.43 -1.89
C ALA A 36 12.68 -6.04 -1.76
N PHE A 37 11.55 -5.93 -1.03
CA PHE A 37 10.87 -4.65 -0.76
C PHE A 37 11.25 -4.04 0.57
N SER A 38 11.55 -4.84 1.61
CA SER A 38 11.91 -4.30 2.92
C SER A 38 13.14 -3.40 2.86
N SER A 39 14.10 -3.72 1.98
CA SER A 39 15.28 -2.89 1.74
C SER A 39 14.95 -1.53 1.08
N LEU A 40 13.84 -1.45 0.32
CA LEU A 40 13.38 -0.25 -0.38
C LEU A 40 12.40 0.59 0.44
N LEU A 41 11.59 -0.03 1.30
CA LEU A 41 10.53 0.64 2.04
C LEU A 41 11.07 1.38 3.28
N PRO A 42 10.62 2.62 3.53
CA PRO A 42 10.90 3.30 4.79
C PRO A 42 10.40 2.45 5.97
N GLY A 43 11.29 2.15 6.92
CA GLY A 43 10.96 1.33 8.09
C GLY A 43 10.84 -0.18 7.83
N GLY A 44 11.21 -0.67 6.63
CA GLY A 44 11.36 -2.10 6.38
C GLY A 44 10.09 -2.89 6.06
N GLY A 45 8.94 -2.22 5.95
CA GLY A 45 7.66 -2.88 5.67
C GLY A 45 6.54 -1.89 5.36
N LEU A 46 5.31 -2.39 5.28
CA LEU A 46 4.14 -1.55 5.05
C LEU A 46 3.64 -0.99 6.39
N ARG A 47 3.59 0.34 6.50
CA ARG A 47 3.25 1.02 7.74
C ARG A 47 1.74 0.98 7.99
N PRO A 48 1.27 0.43 9.13
CA PRO A 48 -0.13 0.48 9.54
C PRO A 48 -0.71 1.89 9.45
N GLY A 49 -1.96 1.98 9.00
CA GLY A 49 -2.71 3.23 8.88
C GLY A 49 -2.21 4.18 7.80
N SER A 50 -1.56 3.64 6.77
CA SER A 50 -0.94 4.41 5.69
C SER A 50 -1.41 3.92 4.32
N ALA A 51 -1.32 4.79 3.31
CA ALA A 51 -1.63 4.46 1.93
C ALA A 51 -0.38 4.52 1.05
N TYR A 52 -0.25 3.60 0.10
CA TYR A 52 0.84 3.53 -0.87
C TYR A 52 0.29 3.69 -2.28
N ALA A 53 0.89 4.58 -3.07
CA ALA A 53 0.57 4.74 -4.47
C ALA A 53 1.47 3.80 -5.28
N LEU A 54 0.88 2.92 -6.07
CA LEU A 54 1.56 1.91 -6.86
C LEU A 54 1.39 2.19 -8.35
N ALA A 55 2.42 1.86 -9.13
CA ALA A 55 2.25 1.67 -10.56
C ALA A 55 1.14 0.65 -10.85
N ARG A 56 0.51 0.76 -12.02
CA ARG A 56 -0.48 -0.22 -12.50
C ARG A 56 0.19 -1.52 -12.92
N SER A 57 0.65 -2.28 -11.92
CA SER A 57 1.33 -3.57 -12.08
C SER A 57 0.71 -4.59 -11.12
N ALA A 58 0.08 -5.63 -11.69
CA ALA A 58 -0.48 -6.73 -10.91
C ALA A 58 0.61 -7.46 -10.12
N SER A 59 1.77 -7.72 -10.75
CA SER A 59 2.93 -8.34 -10.10
C SER A 59 3.41 -7.58 -8.87
N LEU A 60 3.54 -6.26 -8.97
CA LEU A 60 3.96 -5.43 -7.84
C LEU A 60 2.95 -5.50 -6.70
N LEU A 61 1.66 -5.42 -7.04
CA LEU A 61 0.58 -5.51 -6.06
C LEU A 61 0.61 -6.85 -5.33
N LEU A 62 0.58 -7.95 -6.08
CA LEU A 62 0.57 -9.31 -5.54
C LEU A 62 1.80 -9.56 -4.65
N ALA A 63 2.98 -9.13 -5.11
CA ALA A 63 4.22 -9.27 -4.37
C ALA A 63 4.25 -8.49 -3.04
N LEU A 64 3.60 -7.32 -2.98
CA LEU A 64 3.44 -6.55 -1.74
C LEU A 64 2.39 -7.16 -0.80
N MET A 65 1.39 -7.86 -1.33
CA MET A 65 0.32 -8.50 -0.56
C MET A 65 0.67 -9.91 -0.08
N ALA A 66 1.57 -10.61 -0.77
CA ALA A 66 1.91 -12.01 -0.50
C ALA A 66 2.41 -12.22 0.93
N ARG A 67 3.41 -11.45 1.38
CA ARG A 67 3.99 -11.67 2.71
C ARG A 67 3.01 -11.39 3.87
N PRO A 68 2.26 -10.27 3.90
CA PRO A 68 1.22 -10.09 4.92
C PRO A 68 0.21 -11.24 4.94
N SER A 69 -0.20 -11.71 3.76
CA SER A 69 -1.16 -12.81 3.62
C SER A 69 -0.61 -14.14 4.17
N GLN A 70 0.64 -14.49 3.86
CA GLN A 70 1.35 -15.66 4.41
C GLN A 70 1.50 -15.59 5.93
N ASP A 71 1.66 -14.39 6.49
CA ASP A 71 1.70 -14.15 7.92
C ASP A 71 0.28 -14.09 8.55
N GLY A 72 -0.74 -14.52 7.80
CA GLY A 72 -2.11 -14.76 8.26
C GLY A 72 -3.07 -13.57 8.11
N ALA A 73 -2.61 -12.45 7.53
CA ALA A 73 -3.43 -11.26 7.34
C ALA A 73 -4.47 -11.48 6.23
N TRP A 74 -5.72 -11.11 6.51
CA TRP A 74 -6.73 -11.01 5.46
C TRP A 74 -6.41 -9.88 4.50
N CYS A 75 -6.56 -10.15 3.21
CA CYS A 75 -6.27 -9.23 2.13
C CYS A 75 -7.55 -8.94 1.33
N GLY A 76 -7.75 -7.69 0.94
CA GLY A 76 -8.84 -7.29 0.05
C GLY A 76 -8.32 -6.78 -1.29
N VAL A 77 -8.97 -7.11 -2.39
CA VAL A 77 -8.70 -6.53 -3.72
C VAL A 77 -10.00 -5.97 -4.30
N ILE A 78 -9.97 -4.71 -4.73
CA ILE A 78 -11.13 -3.94 -5.15
C ILE A 78 -10.89 -3.29 -6.51
N GLY A 79 -11.81 -3.51 -7.47
CA GLY A 79 -11.80 -2.82 -8.77
C GLY A 79 -10.76 -3.34 -9.77
N MET A 80 -10.36 -4.61 -9.64
CA MET A 80 -9.34 -5.25 -10.50
C MET A 80 -9.90 -6.55 -11.11
N PRO A 81 -10.89 -6.47 -12.01
CA PRO A 81 -11.62 -7.65 -12.52
C PRO A 81 -10.72 -8.63 -13.27
N GLU A 82 -9.59 -8.17 -13.82
CA GLU A 82 -8.64 -9.00 -14.55
C GLU A 82 -7.55 -9.64 -13.67
N LEU A 83 -7.62 -9.49 -12.35
CA LEU A 83 -6.67 -10.15 -11.44
C LEU A 83 -6.96 -11.67 -11.40
N GLY A 84 -6.00 -12.47 -11.85
CA GLY A 84 -6.11 -13.94 -11.83
C GLY A 84 -5.79 -14.55 -10.47
N ALA A 85 -6.64 -15.47 -10.00
CA ALA A 85 -6.43 -16.20 -8.74
C ALA A 85 -5.18 -17.09 -8.76
N GLU A 86 -4.97 -17.83 -9.85
CA GLU A 86 -3.76 -18.66 -10.05
C GLU A 86 -2.48 -17.82 -10.00
N ALA A 87 -2.51 -16.63 -10.61
CA ALA A 87 -1.38 -15.71 -10.54
C ALA A 87 -1.16 -15.23 -9.10
N ALA A 88 -2.23 -14.92 -8.36
CA ALA A 88 -2.10 -14.51 -6.96
C ALA A 88 -1.50 -15.62 -6.08
N GLU A 89 -1.98 -16.85 -6.22
CA GLU A 89 -1.44 -18.02 -5.51
C GLU A 89 0.04 -18.26 -5.87
N LYS A 90 0.41 -18.12 -7.14
CA LYS A 90 1.81 -18.27 -7.59
C LYS A 90 2.77 -17.23 -6.97
N TYR A 91 2.27 -16.04 -6.61
CA TYR A 91 3.04 -15.04 -5.85
C TYR A 91 3.06 -15.34 -4.35
N GLY A 92 2.33 -16.36 -3.90
CA GLY A 92 2.23 -16.78 -2.52
C GLY A 92 1.13 -16.05 -1.73
N LEU A 93 0.10 -15.53 -2.40
CA LEU A 93 -1.09 -15.00 -1.72
C LEU A 93 -1.98 -16.16 -1.24
N ASP A 94 -2.38 -16.15 0.02
CA ASP A 94 -3.35 -17.10 0.58
C ASP A 94 -4.76 -16.76 0.09
N LEU A 95 -5.28 -17.55 -0.85
CA LEU A 95 -6.60 -17.33 -1.44
C LEU A 95 -7.74 -17.56 -0.45
N ASP A 96 -7.54 -18.39 0.58
CA ASP A 96 -8.55 -18.60 1.64
C ASP A 96 -8.70 -17.36 2.53
N ARG A 97 -7.76 -16.41 2.43
CA ARG A 97 -7.72 -15.13 3.14
C ARG A 97 -7.85 -13.93 2.21
N LEU A 98 -8.38 -14.14 1.01
CA LEU A 98 -8.59 -13.08 0.02
C LEU A 98 -10.08 -12.74 -0.13
N VAL A 99 -10.40 -11.47 0.08
CA VAL A 99 -11.69 -10.89 -0.31
C VAL A 99 -11.53 -10.21 -1.67
N PHE A 100 -12.29 -10.67 -2.67
CA PHE A 100 -12.24 -10.12 -4.02
C PHE A 100 -13.53 -9.40 -4.41
N ILE A 101 -13.41 -8.11 -4.76
CA ILE A 101 -14.51 -7.26 -5.22
C ILE A 101 -14.15 -6.73 -6.61
N PRO A 102 -14.44 -7.48 -7.68
CA PRO A 102 -13.99 -7.13 -9.04
C PRO A 102 -14.59 -5.83 -9.54
N ASP A 103 -15.88 -5.60 -9.26
CA ASP A 103 -16.61 -4.40 -9.70
C ASP A 103 -17.33 -3.73 -8.50
N PRO A 104 -16.70 -2.74 -7.86
CA PRO A 104 -17.30 -2.01 -6.74
C PRO A 104 -18.27 -0.90 -7.18
N GLY A 105 -18.45 -0.70 -8.50
CA GLY A 105 -19.31 0.32 -9.07
C GLY A 105 -18.96 1.77 -8.69
N PRO A 106 -19.91 2.71 -8.82
CA PRO A 106 -19.69 4.14 -8.56
C PRO A 106 -19.31 4.47 -7.12
N ARG A 107 -19.72 3.63 -6.15
CA ARG A 107 -19.48 3.81 -4.71
C ARG A 107 -18.17 3.18 -4.24
N TRP A 108 -17.22 2.97 -5.14
CA TRP A 108 -15.97 2.27 -4.86
C TRP A 108 -15.21 2.79 -3.63
N LEU A 109 -15.22 4.09 -3.38
CA LEU A 109 -14.51 4.67 -2.23
C LEU A 109 -15.20 4.32 -0.90
N ALA A 110 -16.53 4.29 -0.88
CA ALA A 110 -17.30 3.85 0.28
C ALA A 110 -17.09 2.35 0.53
N VAL A 111 -17.09 1.53 -0.53
CA VAL A 111 -16.76 0.09 -0.45
C VAL A 111 -15.36 -0.09 0.13
N THR A 112 -14.37 0.63 -0.41
CA THR A 112 -12.99 0.60 0.08
C THR A 112 -12.92 0.97 1.56
N ALA A 113 -13.61 2.05 1.97
CA ALA A 113 -13.64 2.46 3.36
C ALA A 113 -14.21 1.37 4.29
N THR A 114 -15.31 0.73 3.90
CA THR A 114 -15.90 -0.38 4.65
C THR A 114 -14.95 -1.57 4.76
N ILE A 115 -14.28 -1.95 3.66
CA ILE A 115 -13.34 -3.08 3.67
C ILE A 115 -12.10 -2.76 4.51
N THR A 116 -11.59 -1.52 4.49
CA THR A 116 -10.45 -1.11 5.33
C THR A 116 -10.77 -1.10 6.82
N GLU A 117 -12.05 -1.12 7.22
CA GLU A 117 -12.42 -1.24 8.64
C GLU A 117 -12.26 -2.65 9.20
N VAL A 118 -12.25 -3.66 8.33
CA VAL A 118 -12.23 -5.08 8.72
C VAL A 118 -10.97 -5.82 8.26
N LEU A 119 -10.32 -5.37 7.17
CA LEU A 119 -9.13 -6.02 6.63
C LEU A 119 -7.86 -5.18 6.86
N PRO A 120 -6.76 -5.81 7.31
CA PRO A 120 -5.49 -5.12 7.55
C PRO A 120 -4.79 -4.67 6.27
N VAL A 121 -5.01 -5.33 5.12
CA VAL A 121 -4.43 -4.95 3.83
C VAL A 121 -5.53 -4.87 2.77
N VAL A 122 -5.67 -3.71 2.12
CA VAL A 122 -6.65 -3.51 1.07
C VAL A 122 -5.98 -2.91 -0.15
N ALA A 123 -6.13 -3.58 -1.28
CA ALA A 123 -5.74 -3.11 -2.59
C ALA A 123 -6.95 -2.55 -3.32
N VAL A 124 -6.78 -1.38 -3.95
CA VAL A 124 -7.83 -0.75 -4.74
C VAL A 124 -7.26 -0.17 -6.02
N ARG A 125 -7.99 -0.35 -7.11
CA ARG A 125 -7.80 0.42 -8.34
C ARG A 125 -8.96 1.39 -8.49
N PRO A 126 -8.73 2.70 -8.30
CA PRO A 126 -9.75 3.71 -8.58
C PRO A 126 -10.21 3.62 -10.04
N PRO A 127 -11.52 3.78 -10.32
CA PRO A 127 -12.04 3.86 -11.69
C PRO A 127 -11.33 4.95 -12.49
N ALA A 128 -11.15 4.72 -13.79
CA ALA A 128 -10.55 5.70 -14.69
C ALA A 128 -11.34 7.02 -14.62
N GLY A 129 -10.62 8.15 -14.56
CA GLY A 129 -11.23 9.48 -14.48
C GLY A 129 -11.80 9.87 -13.11
N SER A 130 -11.70 9.00 -12.08
CA SER A 130 -12.17 9.36 -10.73
C SER A 130 -11.42 10.57 -10.16
N THR A 131 -12.17 11.58 -9.71
CA THR A 131 -11.61 12.77 -9.06
C THR A 131 -11.27 12.55 -7.60
N ALA A 132 -11.84 11.54 -6.94
CA ALA A 132 -11.57 11.25 -5.52
C ALA A 132 -10.10 10.85 -5.26
N ALA A 133 -9.44 10.26 -6.26
CA ALA A 133 -8.00 10.00 -6.23
C ALA A 133 -7.13 11.27 -6.30
N ARG A 134 -7.74 12.46 -6.46
CA ARG A 134 -7.07 13.77 -6.39
C ARG A 134 -7.20 14.45 -5.02
N GLY A 135 -7.91 13.81 -4.07
CA GLY A 135 -8.17 14.34 -2.73
C GLY A 135 -9.62 14.75 -2.50
N GLY A 136 -9.87 15.41 -1.37
CA GLY A 136 -11.20 15.83 -0.94
C GLY A 136 -11.65 15.20 0.38
N ALA A 137 -12.85 15.57 0.82
CA ALA A 137 -13.36 15.21 2.14
C ALA A 137 -13.48 13.70 2.35
N GLU A 138 -13.89 12.93 1.33
CA GLU A 138 -14.03 11.48 1.43
C GLU A 138 -12.66 10.78 1.56
N THR A 139 -11.66 11.22 0.78
CA THR A 139 -10.30 10.71 0.84
C THR A 139 -9.63 11.03 2.18
N THR A 140 -9.86 12.23 2.73
CA THR A 140 -9.41 12.60 4.08
C THR A 140 -10.06 11.73 5.15
N ARG A 141 -11.36 11.43 5.02
CA ARG A 141 -12.06 10.51 5.94
C ARG A 141 -11.50 9.10 5.84
N LEU A 142 -11.22 8.61 4.64
CA LEU A 142 -10.58 7.30 4.45
C LEU A 142 -9.20 7.27 5.12
N ALA A 143 -8.38 8.30 4.93
CA ALA A 143 -7.07 8.40 5.59
C ALA A 143 -7.18 8.41 7.12
N ALA A 144 -8.23 9.00 7.69
CA ALA A 144 -8.51 8.94 9.13
C ALA A 144 -8.89 7.53 9.58
N ARG A 145 -9.72 6.81 8.81
CA ARG A 145 -10.10 5.42 9.09
C ARG A 145 -8.93 4.46 9.02
N LEU A 146 -8.04 4.61 8.02
CA LEU A 146 -6.81 3.84 7.95
C LEU A 146 -6.02 3.99 9.25
N ARG A 147 -5.80 5.21 9.73
CA ARG A 147 -5.08 5.49 10.98
C ARG A 147 -5.75 4.90 12.21
N ASP A 148 -7.08 5.00 12.31
CA ASP A 148 -7.83 4.43 13.44
C ASP A 148 -7.80 2.89 13.45
N ARG A 149 -7.83 2.26 12.29
CA ARG A 149 -7.89 0.80 12.15
C ARG A 149 -6.53 0.13 11.99
N GLY A 150 -5.48 0.89 11.69
CA GLY A 150 -4.16 0.36 11.40
C GLY A 150 -4.04 -0.29 10.03
N SER A 151 -5.05 -0.16 9.15
CA SER A 151 -5.07 -0.83 7.85
C SER A 151 -4.13 -0.15 6.84
N VAL A 152 -3.56 -0.95 5.94
CA VAL A 152 -2.73 -0.49 4.83
C VAL A 152 -3.56 -0.46 3.55
N LEU A 153 -3.51 0.66 2.83
CA LEU A 153 -4.14 0.81 1.52
C LEU A 153 -3.08 0.79 0.42
N LEU A 154 -3.21 -0.15 -0.53
CA LEU A 154 -2.39 -0.24 -1.74
C LEU A 154 -3.21 0.26 -2.93
N VAL A 155 -2.87 1.42 -3.49
CA VAL A 155 -3.65 2.09 -4.54
C VAL A 155 -2.93 1.96 -5.87
N GLN A 156 -3.54 1.34 -6.88
CA GLN A 156 -2.99 1.35 -8.24
C GLN A 156 -3.29 2.68 -8.96
N GLY A 157 -2.33 3.60 -8.89
CA GLY A 157 -2.40 4.96 -9.42
C GLY A 157 -2.01 6.01 -8.38
N ALA A 158 -2.08 7.28 -8.79
CA ALA A 158 -1.81 8.40 -7.90
C ALA A 158 -2.78 8.41 -6.70
N TRP A 159 -2.25 8.74 -5.53
CA TRP A 159 -3.03 8.84 -4.30
C TRP A 159 -2.52 10.00 -3.44
N PRO A 160 -3.41 10.87 -2.92
CA PRO A 160 -3.00 12.00 -2.10
C PRO A 160 -2.41 11.52 -0.78
N GLN A 161 -1.38 12.21 -0.32
CA GLN A 161 -0.74 11.94 0.97
C GLN A 161 -0.25 10.49 1.13
N ALA A 162 0.11 9.82 0.03
CA ALA A 162 0.75 8.50 0.10
C ALA A 162 2.00 8.56 1.01
N GLU A 163 2.22 7.46 1.72
CA GLU A 163 3.41 7.20 2.54
C GLU A 163 4.64 7.02 1.65
N ALA A 164 4.47 6.26 0.57
CA ALA A 164 5.42 6.18 -0.53
C ALA A 164 4.70 5.95 -1.87
N VAL A 165 5.37 6.38 -2.94
CA VAL A 165 5.06 6.02 -4.33
C VAL A 165 6.02 4.89 -4.72
N ILE A 166 5.47 3.80 -5.24
CA ILE A 166 6.22 2.62 -5.67
C ILE A 166 5.97 2.42 -7.16
N ASP A 167 7.04 2.58 -7.94
CA ASP A 167 6.98 2.54 -9.41
C ASP A 167 7.82 1.39 -9.97
N VAL A 168 7.52 0.97 -11.20
CA VAL A 168 8.27 -0.05 -11.94
C VAL A 168 8.75 0.49 -13.28
N ALA A 169 9.99 0.19 -13.65
CA ALA A 169 10.60 0.66 -14.89
C ALA A 169 11.48 -0.43 -15.54
N ASP A 170 11.83 -0.18 -16.80
CA ASP A 170 12.79 -0.97 -17.60
C ASP A 170 12.48 -2.49 -17.66
N PRO A 171 11.24 -2.92 -18.00
CA PRO A 171 10.88 -4.33 -17.98
C PRO A 171 11.60 -5.10 -19.09
N GLN A 172 12.16 -6.26 -18.74
CA GLN A 172 12.75 -7.22 -19.67
C GLN A 172 12.15 -8.60 -19.39
N TRP A 173 11.59 -9.21 -20.42
CA TRP A 173 10.95 -10.52 -20.31
C TRP A 173 11.85 -11.64 -20.81
N SER A 174 11.73 -12.81 -20.18
CA SER A 174 12.41 -14.05 -20.58
C SER A 174 11.41 -15.19 -20.75
N GLY A 175 11.85 -16.30 -21.35
CA GLY A 175 11.06 -17.52 -21.55
C GLY A 175 10.58 -17.77 -22.98
N LEU A 176 10.73 -16.79 -23.87
CA LEU A 176 10.60 -16.99 -25.30
C LEU A 176 11.97 -17.44 -25.83
N GLY A 177 12.05 -18.68 -26.32
CA GLY A 177 13.23 -19.20 -27.01
C GLY A 177 13.37 -18.59 -28.41
N GLN A 178 13.55 -19.42 -29.44
CA GLN A 178 13.54 -18.97 -30.83
C GLN A 178 12.09 -18.78 -31.33
N GLY A 179 11.35 -17.85 -30.74
CA GLY A 179 9.96 -17.53 -31.13
C GLY A 179 8.88 -18.49 -30.61
N HIS A 180 9.23 -19.42 -29.72
CA HIS A 180 8.29 -20.33 -29.05
C HIS A 180 8.55 -20.36 -27.55
N GLY A 181 7.53 -20.72 -26.76
CA GLY A 181 7.57 -20.71 -25.30
C GLY A 181 6.52 -19.79 -24.69
N TYR A 182 6.64 -19.50 -23.41
CA TYR A 182 5.79 -18.57 -22.68
C TYR A 182 6.65 -17.58 -21.90
N LEU A 183 6.09 -16.41 -21.60
CA LEU A 183 6.76 -15.43 -20.74
C LEU A 183 6.88 -16.03 -19.33
N ALA A 184 8.09 -16.45 -18.98
CA ALA A 184 8.36 -17.19 -17.75
C ALA A 184 8.75 -16.25 -16.62
N GLY A 185 9.61 -15.27 -16.90
CA GLY A 185 10.11 -14.33 -15.90
C GLY A 185 10.18 -12.90 -16.43
N ARG A 186 10.18 -11.95 -15.50
CA ARG A 186 10.34 -10.53 -15.82
C ARG A 186 11.33 -9.88 -14.89
N GLU A 187 12.40 -9.38 -15.47
CA GLU A 187 13.30 -8.46 -14.80
C GLU A 187 12.76 -7.03 -14.90
N LEU A 188 12.75 -6.30 -13.78
CA LEU A 188 12.38 -4.89 -13.76
C LEU A 188 13.07 -4.13 -12.64
N THR A 189 13.03 -2.81 -12.72
CA THR A 189 13.50 -1.91 -11.66
C THR A 189 12.32 -1.46 -10.83
N VAL A 190 12.29 -1.77 -9.54
CA VAL A 190 11.34 -1.15 -8.59
C VAL A 190 11.98 0.10 -8.02
N SER A 191 11.20 1.18 -7.90
CA SER A 191 11.61 2.40 -7.21
C SER A 191 10.61 2.79 -6.14
N VAL A 192 11.10 3.28 -5.00
CA VAL A 192 10.30 3.75 -3.86
C VAL A 192 10.72 5.17 -3.54
N SER A 193 9.76 6.10 -3.61
CA SER A 193 9.92 7.50 -3.25
C SER A 193 8.99 7.84 -2.10
N SER A 194 9.49 8.42 -1.02
CA SER A 194 8.70 8.75 0.18
C SER A 194 8.90 10.19 0.59
N ARG A 195 7.89 10.81 1.20
CA ARG A 195 8.02 12.16 1.78
C ARG A 195 8.98 12.21 2.97
N ARG A 196 9.30 11.06 3.59
CA ARG A 196 10.23 10.94 4.72
C ARG A 196 11.71 10.87 4.29
N SER A 197 11.99 10.62 3.01
CA SER A 197 13.35 10.47 2.50
C SER A 197 13.53 11.29 1.22
N PRO A 198 14.55 12.16 1.13
CA PRO A 198 14.87 12.85 -0.12
C PRO A 198 15.42 11.89 -1.19
N ASN A 199 15.94 10.73 -0.79
CA ASN A 199 16.46 9.71 -1.69
C ASN A 199 15.36 8.70 -2.03
N ALA A 200 15.12 8.51 -3.32
CA ALA A 200 14.41 7.33 -3.81
C ALA A 200 15.33 6.12 -3.73
N ARG A 201 14.77 5.01 -3.26
CA ARG A 201 15.45 3.72 -3.25
C ARG A 201 15.04 2.94 -4.48
N ARG A 202 15.97 2.25 -5.11
CA ARG A 202 15.71 1.43 -6.28
C ARG A 202 16.41 0.09 -6.19
N ALA A 203 15.79 -0.95 -6.70
CA ALA A 203 16.46 -2.23 -6.91
C ALA A 203 15.97 -2.88 -8.19
N ARG A 204 16.88 -3.58 -8.85
CA ARG A 204 16.56 -4.50 -9.93
C ARG A 204 16.12 -5.82 -9.32
N MET A 205 15.08 -6.43 -9.88
CA MET A 205 14.57 -7.71 -9.38
C MET A 205 13.83 -8.49 -10.46
N LEU A 206 13.76 -9.80 -10.29
CA LEU A 206 12.79 -10.65 -10.97
C LEU A 206 11.44 -10.52 -10.27
N LEU A 207 10.43 -10.06 -11.01
CA LEU A 207 9.07 -9.81 -10.54
C LEU A 207 8.06 -10.06 -11.68
N PRO A 208 7.68 -11.34 -11.92
CA PRO A 208 8.07 -12.54 -11.18
C PRO A 208 9.35 -13.20 -11.74
N ALA A 209 9.99 -14.06 -10.95
CA ALA A 209 10.89 -15.11 -11.45
C ALA A 209 10.08 -16.25 -12.11
N ALA A 210 10.76 -17.22 -12.74
CA ALA A 210 10.11 -18.30 -13.48
C ALA A 210 9.13 -19.13 -12.63
N ASP A 211 9.48 -19.36 -11.38
CA ASP A 211 8.68 -20.07 -10.38
C ASP A 211 7.59 -19.20 -9.74
N GLY A 212 7.57 -17.89 -10.01
CA GLY A 212 6.64 -16.93 -9.39
C GLY A 212 7.22 -16.17 -8.21
N SER A 213 8.41 -16.57 -7.74
CA SER A 213 9.09 -15.91 -6.63
C SER A 213 9.58 -14.52 -7.02
N ILE A 214 10.10 -13.81 -6.03
CA ILE A 214 10.67 -12.47 -6.19
C ILE A 214 12.16 -12.59 -5.88
N GLU A 215 13.02 -12.21 -6.81
CA GLU A 215 14.48 -12.33 -6.61
C GLU A 215 15.14 -10.95 -6.78
N LEU A 216 15.93 -10.54 -5.80
CA LEU A 216 16.68 -9.29 -5.88
C LEU A 216 17.92 -9.47 -6.77
N LEU A 217 18.09 -8.62 -7.77
CA LEU A 217 19.25 -8.64 -8.66
C LEU A 217 20.21 -7.52 -8.26
N GLY A 218 21.15 -7.87 -7.39
CA GLY A 218 22.15 -6.94 -6.86
C GLY A 218 21.68 -6.11 -5.66
N ALA A 219 22.53 -5.20 -5.21
CA ALA A 219 22.24 -4.36 -4.04
C ALA A 219 21.28 -3.21 -4.40
N PRO A 220 20.38 -2.81 -3.48
CA PRO A 220 19.58 -1.60 -3.65
C PRO A 220 20.47 -0.36 -3.78
N ALA A 221 20.09 0.55 -4.67
CA ALA A 221 20.75 1.82 -4.88
C ALA A 221 19.88 2.98 -4.37
N GLU A 222 20.51 4.00 -3.80
CA GLU A 222 19.87 5.27 -3.45
C GLU A 222 20.15 6.33 -4.52
N ARG A 223 19.12 7.07 -4.94
CA ARG A 223 19.25 8.25 -5.80
C ARG A 223 18.45 9.41 -5.22
N LEU A 224 19.09 10.58 -5.13
CA LEU A 224 18.40 11.83 -4.78
C LEU A 224 17.27 12.09 -5.77
N VAL A 225 16.07 12.36 -5.27
CA VAL A 225 14.97 12.86 -6.08
C VAL A 225 15.06 14.38 -6.11
N PRO A 226 15.17 15.02 -7.28
CA PRO A 226 15.03 16.47 -7.36
C PRO A 226 13.67 16.86 -6.78
N ARG A 227 13.65 17.70 -5.73
CA ARG A 227 12.39 18.30 -5.27
C ARG A 227 11.87 19.17 -6.41
N GLU A 228 10.75 18.79 -7.03
CA GLU A 228 9.99 19.74 -7.84
C GLU A 228 9.74 20.96 -6.95
N ARG A 229 10.40 22.08 -7.27
CA ARG A 229 10.08 23.36 -6.65
C ARG A 229 8.65 23.68 -7.08
N ASP A 230 7.76 23.90 -6.13
CA ASP A 230 6.47 24.54 -6.41
C ASP A 230 6.75 25.77 -7.28
N VAL A 231 6.39 25.68 -8.56
CA VAL A 231 6.43 26.83 -9.46
C VAL A 231 5.25 27.69 -9.02
N TYR A 232 5.50 28.58 -8.07
CA TYR A 232 4.58 29.68 -7.81
C TYR A 232 4.42 30.44 -9.13
N PRO A 233 3.19 30.60 -9.65
CA PRO A 233 2.99 31.47 -10.80
C PRO A 233 3.36 32.88 -10.35
N VAL A 234 4.49 33.39 -10.85
CA VAL A 234 4.83 34.79 -10.72
C VAL A 234 3.73 35.54 -11.47
N ARG A 235 2.82 36.18 -10.73
CA ARG A 235 1.94 37.18 -11.32
C ARG A 235 2.83 38.31 -11.84
N ALA A 236 2.95 38.40 -13.16
CA ALA A 236 3.47 39.60 -13.79
C ALA A 236 2.57 40.77 -13.39
N VAL A 237 3.14 41.74 -12.67
CA VAL A 237 2.54 43.05 -12.48
C VAL A 237 2.97 43.88 -13.67
N GLY A 238 2.03 44.21 -14.53
CA GLY A 238 2.14 45.13 -15.64
C GLY A 238 0.80 45.82 -15.82
#